data_AF-A0A553F8S6-F1
#
_entry.id   AF-A0A553F8S6-F1
#
_cell.length_a   1.000
_cell.length_b   1.000
_cell.length_c   1.000
_cell.angle_alpha   90.00
_cell.angle_beta   90.00
_cell.angle_gamma   90.00
#
_symmetry.space_group_name_H-M   'P 1'
#
loop_
_entity.id
_entity.type
_entity.pdbx_description
1 polymer ?
#
loop_
_entity_poly.entity_id
_entity_poly.type
_entity_poly.pdbx_seq_one_letter_code
_entity_poly.pdbx_strand_id
1 'polypeptide(L)'
;MKGAFSQYLIGVLLIAFSLYQVFLDEYVEFAMYLSAGLGFVMAGLIKDNVFEKQRRLLTILSWGCIFIAGFLLLFLFRTDQ
;
A
#
# COMPACT_ATOMS: atom_id res chain seq x y z
N MET A 1 16.56 11.99 1.05
CA MET A 1 15.34 12.80 0.92
C MET A 1 14.53 12.51 -0.36
N LYS A 2 15.10 12.47 -1.58
CA LYS A 2 14.30 12.22 -2.82
C LYS A 2 13.53 10.89 -2.87
N GLY A 3 14.06 9.82 -2.26
CA GLY A 3 13.47 8.48 -2.33
C GLY A 3 12.35 8.16 -1.33
N ALA A 4 12.12 9.02 -0.33
CA ALA A 4 11.00 8.88 0.62
C ALA A 4 9.76 9.62 0.11
N PHE A 5 9.96 10.83 -0.44
CA PHE A 5 8.90 11.62 -1.05
C PHE A 5 8.12 10.85 -2.13
N SER A 6 8.83 10.13 -3.02
CA SER A 6 8.17 9.32 -4.05
C SER A 6 7.30 8.20 -3.46
N GLN A 7 7.70 7.60 -2.34
CA GLN A 7 6.92 6.55 -1.67
C GLN A 7 5.66 7.10 -1.03
N TYR A 8 5.73 8.27 -0.40
CA TYR A 8 4.52 8.94 0.10
C TYR A 8 3.59 9.34 -1.03
N LEU A 9 4.12 9.90 -2.12
CA LEU A 9 3.31 10.31 -3.26
C LEU A 9 2.55 9.12 -3.86
N ILE A 10 3.26 8.01 -4.13
CA ILE A 10 2.66 6.78 -4.64
C ILE A 10 1.65 6.23 -3.63
N GLY A 11 2.01 6.18 -2.35
CA GLY A 11 1.13 5.66 -1.30
C GLY A 11 -0.17 6.45 -1.16
N VAL A 12 -0.10 7.78 -1.18
CA VAL A 12 -1.28 8.67 -1.12
C VAL A 12 -2.14 8.52 -2.36
N LEU A 13 -1.54 8.44 -3.57
CA LEU A 13 -2.29 8.21 -4.80
C LEU A 13 -3.05 6.88 -4.75
N LEU A 14 -2.40 5.81 -4.32
CA LEU A 14 -3.05 4.49 -4.19
C LEU A 14 -4.19 4.51 -3.17
N ILE A 15 -4.03 5.20 -2.03
CA ILE A 15 -5.12 5.37 -1.06
C ILE A 15 -6.28 6.16 -1.70
N ALA A 16 -6.00 7.23 -2.44
CA ALA A 16 -7.03 8.00 -3.13
C ALA A 16 -7.79 7.15 -4.16
N PHE A 17 -7.08 6.34 -4.95
CA PHE A 17 -7.68 5.38 -5.89
C PHE A 17 -8.49 4.30 -5.16
N SER A 18 -8.03 3.82 -4.00
CA SER A 18 -8.82 2.86 -3.23
C SER A 18 -10.18 3.43 -2.85
N LEU A 19 -10.23 4.68 -2.41
CA LEU A 19 -11.50 5.34 -2.06
C LEU A 19 -12.41 5.50 -3.28
N TYR A 20 -11.84 5.67 -4.48
CA TYR A 20 -12.62 5.69 -5.71
C TYR A 20 -13.30 4.33 -5.99
N GLN A 21 -12.59 3.21 -5.78
CA GLN A 21 -13.17 1.87 -6.01
C GLN A 21 -14.34 1.53 -5.08
N VAL A 22 -14.43 2.17 -3.91
CA VAL A 22 -15.61 2.03 -3.03
C VAL A 22 -16.88 2.55 -3.71
N PHE A 23 -16.78 3.59 -4.56
CA PHE A 23 -17.94 4.11 -5.31
C PHE A 23 -18.34 3.22 -6.49
N LEU A 24 -17.46 2.32 -6.92
CA LEU A 24 -17.70 1.36 -8.00
C LEU A 24 -18.12 -0.02 -7.49
N ASP A 25 -18.28 -0.19 -6.16
CA ASP A 25 -18.52 -1.48 -5.50
C ASP A 25 -17.42 -2.54 -5.78
N GLU A 26 -16.22 -2.10 -6.17
CA GLU A 26 -15.07 -2.94 -6.49
C GLU A 26 -14.22 -3.21 -5.23
N TYR A 27 -14.80 -3.92 -4.26
CA TYR A 27 -14.21 -4.12 -2.92
C TYR A 27 -12.85 -4.83 -2.91
N VAL A 28 -12.58 -5.69 -3.91
CA VAL A 28 -11.30 -6.40 -4.04
C VAL A 28 -10.19 -5.43 -4.47
N GLU A 29 -10.48 -4.58 -5.44
CA GLU A 29 -9.55 -3.56 -5.91
C GLU A 29 -9.35 -2.46 -4.86
N PHE A 30 -10.41 -2.08 -4.14
CA PHE A 30 -10.31 -1.25 -2.94
C PHE A 30 -9.28 -1.83 -1.95
N ALA A 31 -9.45 -3.10 -1.56
CA ALA A 31 -8.56 -3.74 -0.59
C ALA A 31 -7.12 -3.84 -1.13
N MET A 32 -6.95 -4.09 -2.42
CA MET A 32 -5.65 -4.15 -3.09
C MET A 32 -4.94 -2.78 -3.05
N TYR A 33 -5.61 -1.73 -3.54
CA TYR A 33 -5.06 -0.38 -3.59
C TYR A 33 -4.81 0.19 -2.20
N LEU A 34 -5.70 -0.06 -1.24
CA LEU A 34 -5.53 0.38 0.14
C LEU A 34 -4.32 -0.29 0.78
N SER A 35 -4.18 -1.61 0.62
CA SER A 35 -3.04 -2.38 1.16
C SER A 35 -1.73 -1.91 0.53
N ALA A 36 -1.68 -1.75 -0.80
CA ALA A 36 -0.50 -1.25 -1.49
C ALA A 36 -0.14 0.17 -1.03
N GLY A 37 -1.13 1.06 -0.93
CA GLY A 37 -0.97 2.44 -0.49
C GLY A 37 -0.38 2.55 0.92
N LEU A 38 -0.95 1.80 1.87
CA LEU A 38 -0.43 1.73 3.25
C LEU A 38 1.01 1.17 3.28
N GLY A 39 1.30 0.15 2.47
CA GLY A 39 2.64 -0.43 2.36
C GLY A 39 3.68 0.60 1.91
N PHE A 40 3.35 1.43 0.92
CA PHE A 40 4.23 2.50 0.42
C PHE A 40 4.38 3.66 1.40
N VAL A 41 3.30 4.08 2.09
CA VAL A 41 3.39 5.10 3.15
C VAL A 41 4.31 4.63 4.28
N MET A 42 4.16 3.39 4.74
CA MET A 42 5.04 2.82 5.76
C MET A 42 6.49 2.72 5.28
N ALA A 43 6.72 2.40 4.00
CA ALA A 43 8.07 2.41 3.42
C ALA A 43 8.69 3.83 3.43
N GLY A 44 7.90 4.86 3.16
CA GLY A 44 8.29 6.27 3.30
C GLY A 44 8.69 6.62 4.73
N LEU A 45 7.87 6.22 5.72
CA LEU A 45 8.14 6.45 7.15
C LEU A 45 9.43 5.76 7.61
N ILE A 46 9.72 4.58 7.09
CA ILE A 46 10.97 3.84 7.35
C ILE A 46 12.18 4.57 6.76
N LYS A 47 12.06 5.12 5.54
CA LYS A 47 13.17 5.85 4.88
C LYS A 47 13.49 7.18 5.54
N ASP A 48 12.48 7.86 6.07
CA ASP A 48 12.66 9.13 6.80
C ASP A 48 13.01 8.94 8.28
N ASN A 49 13.19 7.68 8.73
CA ASN A 49 13.51 7.34 10.13
C ASN A 49 12.55 7.96 11.16
N VAL A 50 11.28 8.16 10.79
CA VAL A 50 10.26 8.81 11.65
C VAL A 50 10.04 8.00 12.95
N PHE A 51 10.11 6.67 12.85
CA PHE A 51 9.93 5.75 13.97
C PHE A 51 11.12 4.79 14.10
N GLU A 52 12.29 5.29 14.50
CA GLU A 52 13.50 4.47 14.66
C GLU A 52 13.31 3.26 15.60
N LYS A 53 12.65 3.46 16.74
CA LYS A 53 12.44 2.40 17.74
C LYS A 53 11.55 1.27 17.24
N GLN A 54 10.56 1.58 16.40
CA GLN A 54 9.60 0.62 15.86
C GLN A 54 9.89 0.24 14.40
N ARG A 55 11.06 0.59 13.87
CA ARG A 55 11.42 0.37 12.46
C ARG A 55 11.23 -1.08 12.01
N ARG A 56 11.58 -2.05 12.87
CA ARG A 56 11.39 -3.48 12.60
C ARG A 56 9.92 -3.84 12.43
N LEU A 57 9.04 -3.31 13.28
CA LEU A 57 7.60 -3.54 13.23
C LEU A 57 7.00 -2.87 11.98
N LEU A 58 7.35 -1.62 11.69
CA LEU A 58 6.92 -0.94 10.46
C LEU A 58 7.36 -1.70 9.20
N THR A 59 8.57 -2.27 9.20
CA THR A 59 9.07 -3.05 8.07
C THR A 59 8.23 -4.31 7.85
N ILE A 60 7.89 -5.02 8.93
CA ILE A 60 7.03 -6.22 8.85
C ILE A 60 5.63 -5.84 8.34
N LEU A 61 5.05 -4.76 8.86
CA LEU A 61 3.74 -4.28 8.41
C LEU A 61 3.76 -3.86 6.93
N SER A 62 4.77 -3.09 6.53
CA SER A 62 4.93 -2.66 5.14
C SER A 62 5.02 -3.85 4.18
N TRP A 63 5.84 -4.85 4.52
CA TRP A 63 5.92 -6.08 3.74
C TRP A 63 4.61 -6.88 3.75
N GLY A 64 3.94 -6.98 4.90
CA GLY A 64 2.64 -7.64 5.01
C GLY A 64 1.61 -7.00 4.07
N CYS A 65 1.52 -5.67 4.08
CA CYS A 65 0.68 -4.89 3.17
C CYS A 65 1.02 -5.14 1.69
N ILE A 66 2.31 -5.18 1.33
CA ILE A 66 2.75 -5.45 -0.04
C ILE A 66 2.40 -6.88 -0.47
N PHE A 67 2.59 -7.87 0.41
CA PHE A 67 2.22 -9.27 0.13
C PHE A 67 0.71 -9.44 -0.05
N ILE A 68 -0.10 -8.81 0.81
CA ILE A 68 -1.56 -8.83 0.68
C ILE A 68 -1.98 -8.19 -0.64
N ALA A 69 -1.42 -7.03 -0.99
CA ALA A 69 -1.70 -6.36 -2.26
C ALA A 69 -1.32 -7.24 -3.47
N GLY A 70 -0.14 -7.88 -3.44
CA GLY A 70 0.29 -8.80 -4.49
C GLY A 70 -0.62 -10.03 -4.60
N PHE A 71 -1.08 -10.58 -3.48
CA PHE A 71 -2.02 -11.69 -3.47
C PHE A 71 -3.39 -11.30 -4.05
N LEU A 72 -3.91 -10.13 -3.66
CA LEU A 72 -5.17 -9.60 -4.20
C LEU A 72 -5.07 -9.28 -5.69
N LEU A 73 -3.92 -8.80 -6.15
CA LEU A 73 -3.67 -8.56 -7.58
C LEU A 73 -3.71 -9.87 -8.38
N LEU A 74 -3.07 -10.93 -7.88
CA LEU A 74 -3.14 -12.25 -8.51
C LEU A 74 -4.55 -12.83 -8.48
N PHE A 75 -5.32 -12.56 -7.42
CA PHE A 75 -6.71 -12.95 -7.33
C PHE A 75 -7.56 -12.26 -8.40
N LEU A 76 -7.46 -10.93 -8.51
CA LEU A 76 -8.13 -10.14 -9.57
C LEU A 76 -7.83 -10.68 -10.96
N PHE A 77 -6.55 -10.90 -11.27
CA PHE A 77 -6.14 -11.42 -12.57
C PHE A 77 -6.74 -12.79 -12.92
N ARG A 78 -7.11 -13.58 -11.90
CA ARG A 78 -7.80 -14.86 -12.09
C ARG A 78 -9.31 -14.70 -12.24
N THR A 79 -9.94 -13.78 -11.51
CA THR A 79 -11.39 -13.59 -11.54
C THR A 79 -11.89 -12.73 -12.69
N ASP A 80 -11.05 -11.87 -13.26
CA ASP A 80 -11.38 -11.04 -14.44
C ASP A 80 -11.19 -11.78 -15.79
N GLN A 81 -10.90 -13.09 -15.77
CA GLN A 81 -10.89 -13.96 -16.96
C GLN A 81 -12.20 -14.72 -17.11
#